data_AF-A0A0N4XQA7-F1
#
_entry.id   AF-A0A0N4XQA7-F1
#
_cell.length_a   1.000
_cell.length_b   1.000
_cell.length_c   1.000
_cell.angle_alpha   90.00
_cell.angle_beta   90.00
_cell.angle_gamma   90.00
#
_symmetry.space_group_name_H-M   'P 1'
#
loop_
_entity.id
_entity.type
_entity.pdbx_description
1 polymer ?
#
loop_
_entity_poly.entity_id
_entity_poly.type
_entity_poly.pdbx_seq_one_letter_code
_entity_poly.pdbx_strand_id
1 'polypeptide(L)'
;MSRGFTGWLEPLLDRIKRDPTTVVVPVIDTIDDDTFKYNMVKAQHINVGGFDWSLQFSWHGIPERDRSLRARNIDPVRSPTMAGGLFSIDRAYFEKLGTYDPGFDIWGGENLELSFKIWMCGGTLEIIPCSHVGHVFRKRSPYKWRKGVNVLKKNAVRLAEVWLDEYKEFYYERIAHDLVCVFFVSSAICPFY
;
A
#
# COMPACT_ATOMS: atom_id res chain seq x y z
N MET A 1 -9.84 13.47 -4.22
CA MET A 1 -10.07 13.74 -5.65
C MET A 1 -8.74 13.55 -6.34
N SER A 2 -8.71 12.82 -7.46
CA SER A 2 -7.48 12.53 -8.19
C SER A 2 -7.54 13.02 -9.64
N ARG A 3 -6.38 13.37 -10.21
CA ARG A 3 -6.24 13.80 -11.61
C ARG A 3 -5.04 13.11 -12.25
N GLY A 4 -5.27 12.31 -13.28
CA GLY A 4 -4.21 11.68 -14.09
C GLY A 4 -3.60 12.64 -15.12
N PHE A 5 -2.30 12.49 -15.38
CA PHE A 5 -1.59 13.20 -16.46
C PHE A 5 -1.74 12.45 -17.80
N THR A 6 -1.53 13.10 -18.95
CA THR A 6 -1.54 12.40 -20.25
C THR A 6 -0.49 11.28 -20.25
N GLY A 7 -0.88 10.04 -20.59
CA GLY A 7 0.04 8.91 -20.55
C GLY A 7 0.16 8.21 -19.18
N TRP A 8 -0.69 8.52 -18.20
CA TRP A 8 -0.58 7.92 -16.86
C TRP A 8 -0.94 6.43 -16.82
N LEU A 9 -1.78 5.94 -17.74
CA LEU A 9 -2.36 4.59 -17.64
C LEU A 9 -1.51 3.55 -18.36
N GLU A 10 -1.02 3.91 -19.55
CA GLU A 10 -0.23 3.07 -20.45
C GLU A 10 0.97 2.40 -19.76
N PRO A 11 1.84 3.10 -19.00
CA PRO A 11 2.98 2.44 -18.34
C PRO A 11 2.56 1.51 -17.20
N LEU A 12 1.39 1.73 -16.57
CA LEU A 12 0.85 0.81 -15.56
C LEU A 12 0.39 -0.50 -16.22
N LEU A 13 -0.41 -0.39 -17.28
CA LEU A 13 -0.97 -1.55 -17.98
C LEU A 13 0.10 -2.35 -18.73
N ASP A 14 1.07 -1.68 -19.34
CA ASP A 14 2.22 -2.33 -19.99
C ASP A 14 3.01 -3.18 -18.98
N ARG A 15 3.22 -2.68 -17.75
CA ARG A 15 3.93 -3.42 -16.71
C ARG A 15 3.17 -4.67 -16.27
N ILE A 16 1.86 -4.54 -16.00
CA ILE A 16 0.99 -5.69 -15.66
C ILE A 16 0.94 -6.69 -16.81
N LYS A 17 0.92 -6.23 -18.06
CA LYS A 17 0.87 -7.11 -19.23
C LYS A 17 2.11 -7.99 -19.36
N ARG A 18 3.29 -7.48 -18.96
CA ARG A 18 4.55 -8.24 -18.97
C ARG A 18 4.61 -9.28 -17.85
N ASP A 19 4.03 -8.94 -16.69
CA ASP A 19 3.92 -9.85 -15.56
C ASP A 19 2.62 -9.57 -14.78
N PRO A 20 1.60 -10.46 -14.90
CA PRO A 20 0.30 -10.24 -14.27
C PRO A 20 0.34 -10.36 -12.74
N THR A 21 1.45 -10.84 -12.16
CA THR A 21 1.66 -10.88 -10.71
C THR A 21 2.25 -9.59 -10.13
N THR A 22 2.61 -8.64 -11.01
CA THR A 22 3.10 -7.32 -10.62
C THR A 22 1.94 -6.37 -10.37
N VAL A 23 1.88 -5.83 -9.16
CA VAL A 23 0.97 -4.75 -8.77
C VAL A 23 1.70 -3.43 -8.91
N VAL A 24 1.08 -2.46 -9.59
CA VAL A 24 1.72 -1.20 -9.92
C VAL A 24 0.99 0.00 -9.33
N VAL A 25 1.77 0.97 -8.88
CA VAL A 25 1.31 2.19 -8.22
C VAL A 25 1.82 3.38 -9.01
N PRO A 26 0.97 4.36 -9.37
CA PRO A 26 1.46 5.61 -9.96
C PRO A 26 2.23 6.42 -8.91
N VAL A 27 3.10 7.34 -9.35
CA VAL A 27 3.57 8.41 -8.49
C VAL A 27 2.38 9.27 -8.07
N ILE A 28 2.16 9.38 -6.76
CA ILE A 28 1.06 10.15 -6.18
C ILE A 28 1.57 11.57 -5.92
N ASP A 29 1.19 12.49 -6.82
CA ASP A 29 1.55 13.90 -6.69
C ASP A 29 0.60 14.63 -5.74
N THR A 30 1.09 15.68 -5.07
CA THR A 30 0.26 16.45 -4.15
C THR A 30 -0.48 17.55 -4.90
N ILE A 31 -1.81 17.53 -4.81
CA ILE A 31 -2.65 18.70 -5.14
C ILE A 31 -2.94 19.43 -3.83
N ASP A 32 -2.51 20.68 -3.75
CA ASP A 32 -2.74 21.54 -2.59
C ASP A 32 -4.24 21.74 -2.32
N ASP A 33 -4.70 21.59 -1.07
CA ASP A 33 -6.13 21.58 -0.75
C ASP A 33 -6.77 22.98 -0.77
N ASP A 34 -5.97 24.03 -0.57
CA ASP A 34 -6.44 25.41 -0.51
C ASP A 34 -6.37 26.09 -1.90
N THR A 35 -5.28 25.87 -2.65
CA THR A 35 -5.00 26.52 -3.94
C THR A 35 -5.25 25.63 -5.16
N PHE A 36 -5.43 24.32 -4.98
CA PHE A 36 -5.51 23.33 -6.06
C PHE A 36 -4.27 23.30 -6.98
N LYS A 37 -3.14 23.86 -6.52
CA LYS A 37 -1.87 23.79 -7.25
C LYS A 37 -1.40 22.34 -7.30
N TYR A 38 -1.08 21.87 -8.51
CA TYR A 38 -0.50 20.56 -8.75
C TYR A 38 1.02 20.60 -8.51
N ASN A 39 1.50 19.82 -7.54
CA ASN A 39 2.91 19.71 -7.22
C ASN A 39 3.44 18.36 -7.68
N MET A 40 4.00 18.34 -8.89
CA MET A 40 4.55 17.14 -9.51
C MET A 40 5.90 16.77 -8.89
N VAL A 41 6.03 15.51 -8.47
CA VAL A 41 7.28 14.92 -7.97
C VAL A 41 8.22 14.65 -9.15
N LYS A 42 9.49 15.01 -9.00
CA LYS A 42 10.51 14.70 -10.01
C LYS A 42 10.99 13.25 -9.86
N ALA A 43 11.33 12.60 -10.96
CA ALA A 43 11.77 11.20 -10.97
C ALA A 43 12.94 10.90 -10.01
N GLN A 44 13.83 11.86 -9.76
CA GLN A 44 14.96 11.72 -8.83
C GLN A 44 14.54 11.65 -7.35
N HIS A 45 13.36 12.19 -7.03
CA HIS A 45 12.81 12.35 -5.67
C HIS A 45 11.63 11.43 -5.39
N ILE A 46 11.43 10.40 -6.22
CA ILE A 46 10.40 9.39 -5.96
C ILE A 46 10.74 8.68 -4.65
N ASN A 47 9.70 8.50 -3.83
CA ASN A 47 9.75 7.75 -2.59
C ASN A 47 9.05 6.40 -2.78
N VAL A 48 9.42 5.43 -1.94
CA VAL A 48 8.75 4.14 -1.80
C VAL A 48 7.91 4.12 -0.53
N GLY A 49 6.91 3.24 -0.51
CA GLY A 49 6.10 2.98 0.66
C GLY A 49 6.83 2.08 1.66
N GLY A 50 6.76 2.44 2.93
CA GLY A 50 7.13 1.60 4.05
C GLY A 50 6.06 1.68 5.14
N PHE A 51 6.42 1.24 6.34
CA PHE A 51 5.59 1.34 7.52
C PHE A 51 6.46 1.37 8.78
N ASP A 52 5.90 1.86 9.87
CA ASP A 52 6.51 1.78 11.20
C ASP A 52 5.90 0.65 12.03
N TRP A 53 6.48 0.34 13.20
CA TRP A 53 5.93 -0.68 14.10
C TRP A 53 4.60 -0.32 14.75
N SER A 54 4.03 0.86 14.43
CA SER A 54 2.64 1.21 14.77
C SER A 54 1.66 0.74 13.68
N LEU A 55 2.18 0.05 12.65
CA LEU A 55 1.48 -0.40 11.44
C LEU A 55 0.83 0.74 10.68
N GLN A 56 1.52 1.89 10.63
CA GLN A 56 1.13 3.05 9.85
C GLN A 56 2.02 3.20 8.63
N PHE A 57 1.41 3.53 7.50
CA PHE A 57 2.12 3.81 6.26
C PHE A 57 2.98 5.07 6.36
N SER A 58 4.19 5.00 5.80
CA SER A 58 5.11 6.15 5.68
C SER A 58 5.84 6.12 4.34
N TRP A 59 6.21 7.31 3.85
CA TRP A 59 7.07 7.44 2.67
C TRP A 59 8.54 7.41 3.06
N HIS A 60 9.35 6.66 2.30
CA HIS A 60 10.79 6.56 2.50
C HIS A 60 11.52 6.85 1.19
N GLY A 61 12.72 7.42 1.28
CA GLY A 61 13.60 7.52 0.13
C GLY A 61 14.00 6.13 -0.39
N ILE A 62 14.19 6.00 -1.70
CA ILE A 62 14.65 4.74 -2.31
C ILE A 62 16.01 4.36 -1.72
N PRO A 63 16.15 3.18 -1.08
CA PRO A 63 17.43 2.69 -0.56
C PRO A 63 18.48 2.56 -1.67
N GLU A 64 19.76 2.75 -1.34
CA GLU A 64 20.84 2.72 -2.34
C GLU A 64 20.94 1.38 -3.09
N ARG A 65 20.65 0.28 -2.39
CA ARG A 65 20.57 -1.07 -3.00
C ARG A 65 19.55 -1.13 -4.15
N ASP A 66 18.43 -0.42 -4.03
CA ASP A 66 17.34 -0.45 -5.02
C ASP A 66 17.57 0.65 -6.07
N ARG A 67 18.22 1.75 -5.68
CA ARG A 67 18.62 2.82 -6.60
C ARG A 67 19.65 2.34 -7.61
N SER A 68 20.65 1.58 -7.18
CA SER A 68 21.76 1.09 -8.02
C SER A 68 21.34 -0.01 -9.01
N LEU A 69 20.23 -0.70 -8.77
CA LEU A 69 19.66 -1.68 -9.70
C LEU A 69 18.95 -1.05 -10.91
N ARG A 70 18.72 0.27 -10.90
CA ARG A 70 18.01 0.98 -11.96
C ARG A 70 18.99 1.65 -12.90
N ALA A 71 18.79 1.47 -14.20
CA ALA A 71 19.59 2.16 -15.21
C ALA A 71 19.22 3.64 -15.29
N ARG A 72 17.94 3.98 -15.05
CA ARG A 72 17.40 5.34 -15.14
C ARG A 72 16.47 5.62 -13.96
N ASN A 73 16.37 6.90 -13.61
CA ASN A 73 15.45 7.35 -12.55
C ASN A 73 13.97 7.10 -12.87
N ILE A 74 13.64 6.83 -14.14
CA ILE A 74 12.28 6.56 -14.60
C ILE A 74 11.93 5.06 -14.62
N ASP A 75 12.89 4.18 -14.33
CA ASP A 75 12.64 2.75 -14.31
C ASP A 75 11.80 2.39 -13.05
N PRO A 76 10.93 1.35 -13.13
CA PRO A 76 10.12 0.90 -12.00
C PRO A 76 10.91 0.69 -10.73
N VAL A 77 10.28 0.99 -9.58
CA VAL A 77 10.91 0.89 -8.26
C VAL A 77 10.12 -0.07 -7.40
N ARG A 78 10.76 -1.12 -6.89
CA ARG A 78 10.14 -2.02 -5.92
C ARG A 78 9.81 -1.27 -4.64
N SER A 79 8.58 -1.41 -4.17
CA SER A 79 8.07 -0.72 -2.98
C SER A 79 7.63 -1.76 -1.94
N PRO A 80 8.16 -1.71 -0.70
CA PRO A 80 7.72 -2.62 0.37
C PRO A 80 6.21 -2.55 0.62
N THR A 81 5.64 -1.34 0.60
CA THR A 81 4.20 -1.11 0.78
C THR A 81 3.66 -0.10 -0.21
N MET A 82 2.34 0.09 -0.24
CA MET A 82 1.67 1.16 -1.00
C MET A 82 0.78 2.02 -0.10
N ALA A 83 0.47 3.23 -0.57
CA ALA A 83 -0.51 4.11 0.08
C ALA A 83 -1.95 3.55 0.01
N GLY A 84 -2.25 2.69 -0.98
CA GLY A 84 -3.49 1.93 -1.10
C GLY A 84 -4.62 2.59 -1.91
N GLY A 85 -4.68 3.93 -1.94
CA GLY A 85 -5.77 4.63 -2.64
C GLY A 85 -5.71 4.60 -4.17
N LEU A 86 -4.53 4.37 -4.75
CA LEU A 86 -4.30 4.37 -6.19
C LEU A 86 -3.31 3.25 -6.54
N PHE A 87 -3.77 2.27 -7.31
CA PHE A 87 -2.93 1.19 -7.85
C PHE A 87 -3.65 0.53 -9.03
N SER A 88 -2.96 -0.35 -9.75
CA SER A 88 -3.53 -1.21 -10.77
C SER A 88 -3.01 -2.63 -10.57
N ILE A 89 -3.90 -3.60 -10.75
CA ILE A 89 -3.64 -5.02 -10.55
C ILE A 89 -4.42 -5.83 -11.60
N ASP A 90 -3.85 -6.94 -12.07
CA ASP A 90 -4.61 -7.89 -12.88
C ASP A 90 -5.77 -8.45 -12.06
N ARG A 91 -6.96 -8.51 -12.66
CA ARG A 91 -8.17 -8.93 -11.95
C ARG A 91 -8.08 -10.37 -11.47
N ALA A 92 -7.61 -11.29 -12.30
CA ALA A 92 -7.51 -12.70 -11.94
C ALA A 92 -6.46 -12.89 -10.85
N TYR A 93 -5.37 -12.12 -10.88
CA TYR A 93 -4.39 -12.11 -9.79
C TYR A 93 -4.98 -11.55 -8.49
N PHE A 94 -5.76 -10.47 -8.53
CA PHE A 94 -6.43 -9.92 -7.34
C PHE A 94 -7.42 -10.92 -6.71
N GLU A 95 -8.22 -11.60 -7.54
CA GLU A 95 -9.14 -12.66 -7.10
C GLU A 95 -8.37 -13.86 -6.55
N LYS A 96 -7.25 -14.23 -7.18
CA LYS A 96 -6.34 -15.28 -6.69
C LYS A 96 -5.82 -14.95 -5.30
N LEU A 97 -5.38 -13.72 -5.05
CA LEU A 97 -4.96 -13.26 -3.72
C LEU A 97 -6.12 -13.25 -2.68
N GLY A 98 -7.36 -13.58 -3.06
CA GLY A 98 -8.50 -13.52 -2.14
C GLY A 98 -8.96 -12.09 -1.87
N THR A 99 -8.60 -11.15 -2.74
CA THR A 99 -8.98 -9.73 -2.64
C THR A 99 -8.54 -9.08 -1.31
N TYR A 100 -9.34 -8.16 -0.75
CA TYR A 100 -9.12 -7.63 0.59
C TYR A 100 -9.70 -8.55 1.67
N ASP A 101 -9.13 -8.53 2.86
CA ASP A 101 -9.69 -9.24 4.03
C ASP A 101 -11.12 -8.70 4.32
N PRO A 102 -12.16 -9.55 4.21
CA PRO A 102 -13.55 -9.12 4.46
C PRO A 102 -13.82 -8.76 5.93
N GLY A 103 -12.90 -9.09 6.85
CA GLY A 103 -12.96 -8.72 8.26
C GLY A 103 -12.47 -7.31 8.57
N PHE A 104 -11.85 -6.62 7.60
CA PHE A 104 -11.43 -5.23 7.76
C PHE A 104 -12.64 -4.31 7.73
N ASP A 105 -12.70 -3.38 8.68
CA ASP A 105 -13.83 -2.45 8.82
C ASP A 105 -13.40 -1.03 8.44
N ILE A 106 -14.25 -0.32 7.68
CA ILE A 106 -14.16 1.08 7.23
C ILE A 106 -12.83 1.50 6.57
N TRP A 107 -11.75 1.63 7.34
CA TRP A 107 -10.48 2.18 6.88
C TRP A 107 -9.33 1.80 7.83
N GLY A 108 -8.15 1.56 7.25
CA GLY A 108 -6.88 1.41 7.95
C GLY A 108 -6.35 -0.02 7.85
N GLY A 109 -5.09 -0.12 7.43
CA GLY A 109 -4.34 -1.37 7.34
C GLY A 109 -4.49 -2.12 6.02
N GLU A 110 -5.55 -1.86 5.23
CA GLU A 110 -5.84 -2.63 3.99
C GLU A 110 -4.73 -2.51 2.95
N ASN A 111 -4.08 -1.34 2.92
CA ASN A 111 -2.96 -1.06 2.04
C ASN A 111 -1.72 -1.87 2.42
N LEU A 112 -1.46 -2.06 3.72
CA LEU A 112 -0.36 -2.88 4.23
C LEU A 112 -0.65 -4.37 4.06
N GLU A 113 -1.87 -4.80 4.38
CA GLU A 113 -2.33 -6.19 4.24
C GLU A 113 -2.15 -6.69 2.81
N LEU A 114 -2.65 -5.93 1.82
CA LEU A 114 -2.50 -6.28 0.43
C LEU A 114 -1.03 -6.23 -0.01
N SER A 115 -0.23 -5.28 0.50
CA SER A 115 1.22 -5.22 0.20
C SER A 115 1.96 -6.47 0.68
N PHE A 116 1.70 -6.92 1.91
CA PHE A 116 2.32 -8.12 2.48
C PHE A 116 1.91 -9.35 1.71
N LYS A 117 0.61 -9.46 1.40
CA LYS A 117 0.07 -10.53 0.58
C LYS A 117 0.74 -10.61 -0.79
N ILE A 118 0.90 -9.49 -1.49
CA ILE A 118 1.57 -9.46 -2.79
C ILE A 118 3.00 -10.01 -2.67
N TRP A 119 3.78 -9.51 -1.71
CA TRP A 119 5.18 -9.91 -1.56
C TRP A 119 5.35 -11.35 -1.08
N MET A 120 4.62 -11.75 -0.04
CA MET A 120 4.75 -13.05 0.61
C MET A 120 4.12 -14.17 -0.23
N CYS A 121 3.18 -13.85 -1.13
CA CYS A 121 2.59 -14.82 -2.06
C CYS A 121 3.25 -14.83 -3.45
N GLY A 122 4.45 -14.26 -3.59
CA GLY A 122 5.31 -14.40 -4.77
C GLY A 122 5.08 -13.40 -5.90
N GLY A 123 4.28 -12.36 -5.69
CA GLY A 123 4.16 -11.23 -6.60
C GLY A 123 5.17 -10.12 -6.31
N THR A 124 4.99 -8.99 -6.99
CA THR A 124 5.81 -7.79 -6.78
C THR A 124 4.93 -6.55 -6.69
N LEU A 125 5.38 -5.57 -5.90
CA LEU A 125 4.73 -4.27 -5.78
C LEU A 125 5.71 -3.18 -6.23
N GLU A 126 5.30 -2.39 -7.22
CA GLU A 126 6.16 -1.42 -7.87
C GLU A 126 5.53 -0.04 -8.01
N ILE A 127 6.34 1.00 -7.82
CA ILE A 127 5.99 2.37 -8.21
C ILE A 127 6.51 2.60 -9.61
N ILE A 128 5.67 3.19 -10.47
CA ILE A 128 5.97 3.45 -11.88
C ILE A 128 6.22 4.94 -12.08
N PRO A 129 7.48 5.40 -12.16
CA PRO A 129 7.84 6.82 -12.29
C PRO A 129 7.22 7.55 -13.47
N CYS A 130 6.90 6.85 -14.56
CA CYS A 130 6.28 7.46 -15.74
C CYS A 130 4.78 7.71 -15.57
N SER A 131 4.14 7.15 -14.55
CA SER A 131 2.72 7.32 -14.26
C SER A 131 2.54 8.31 -13.12
N HIS A 132 1.83 9.41 -13.38
CA HIS A 132 1.58 10.46 -12.38
C HIS A 132 0.09 10.68 -12.20
N VAL A 133 -0.35 10.63 -10.95
CA VAL A 133 -1.73 10.95 -10.56
C VAL A 133 -1.70 11.87 -9.35
N GLY A 134 -2.27 13.07 -9.50
CA GLY A 134 -2.37 14.01 -8.39
C GLY A 134 -3.46 13.58 -7.43
N HIS A 135 -3.24 13.80 -6.13
CA HIS A 135 -4.17 13.51 -5.05
C HIS A 135 -4.27 14.70 -4.09
N VAL A 136 -5.49 15.09 -3.74
CA VAL A 136 -5.75 16.10 -2.70
C VAL A 136 -5.68 15.44 -1.33
N PHE A 137 -4.59 15.66 -0.60
CA PHE A 137 -4.44 15.18 0.78
C PHE A 137 -5.27 16.04 1.73
N ARG A 138 -6.20 15.41 2.46
CA ARG A 138 -7.07 16.12 3.39
C ARG A 138 -6.39 16.24 4.76
N LYS A 139 -6.55 17.39 5.40
CA LYS A 139 -6.06 17.64 6.77
C LYS A 139 -6.74 16.75 7.83
N ARG A 140 -7.96 16.24 7.57
CA ARG A 140 -8.72 15.35 8.47
C ARG A 140 -9.46 14.26 7.69
N SER A 141 -9.62 13.10 8.32
CA SER A 141 -10.43 12.00 7.77
C SER A 141 -11.89 12.43 7.65
N PRO A 142 -12.54 12.21 6.49
CA PRO A 142 -13.95 12.51 6.29
C PRO A 142 -14.89 11.43 6.87
N TYR A 143 -14.36 10.29 7.30
CA TYR A 143 -15.16 9.15 7.71
C TYR A 143 -15.78 9.35 9.10
N LYS A 144 -17.04 8.91 9.25
CA LYS A 144 -17.73 8.88 10.54
C LYS A 144 -17.36 7.59 11.26
N TRP A 145 -16.55 7.71 12.31
CA TRP A 145 -16.17 6.57 13.14
C TRP A 145 -17.34 6.11 14.02
N ARG A 146 -17.56 4.80 14.13
CA ARG A 146 -18.52 4.24 15.07
C ARG A 146 -17.99 4.45 16.49
N LYS A 147 -18.82 4.98 17.40
CA LYS A 147 -18.44 5.17 18.81
C LYS A 147 -18.21 3.81 19.48
N GLY A 148 -17.13 3.67 20.24
CA GLY A 148 -16.86 2.49 21.07
C GLY A 148 -16.06 1.36 20.41
N VAL A 149 -15.73 1.45 19.11
CA VAL A 149 -14.89 0.45 18.42
C VAL A 149 -13.64 1.13 17.88
N ASN A 150 -12.45 0.66 18.31
CA ASN A 150 -11.19 1.09 17.72
C ASN A 150 -10.93 0.29 16.44
N VAL A 151 -11.54 0.74 15.34
CA VAL A 151 -11.47 0.10 14.02
C VAL A 151 -10.03 -0.06 13.53
N LEU A 152 -9.22 0.99 13.67
CA LEU A 152 -7.81 0.98 13.27
C LEU A 152 -7.03 -0.12 13.98
N LYS A 153 -7.21 -0.21 15.30
CA LYS A 153 -6.57 -1.24 16.13
C LYS A 153 -7.04 -2.64 15.77
N LYS A 154 -8.34 -2.82 15.54
CA LYS A 154 -8.90 -4.11 15.09
C LYS A 154 -8.26 -4.57 13.78
N ASN A 155 -8.23 -3.71 12.76
CA ASN A 155 -7.65 -4.06 11.46
C ASN A 155 -6.15 -4.34 11.57
N ALA A 156 -5.42 -3.54 12.35
CA ALA A 156 -3.99 -3.71 12.58
C ALA A 156 -3.65 -5.02 13.32
N VAL A 157 -4.42 -5.39 14.35
CA VAL A 157 -4.27 -6.70 15.04
C VAL A 157 -4.55 -7.85 14.08
N ARG A 158 -5.59 -7.77 13.23
CA ARG A 158 -5.85 -8.81 12.20
C ARG A 158 -4.68 -8.96 11.24
N LEU A 159 -4.16 -7.85 10.73
CA LEU A 159 -3.00 -7.84 9.85
C LEU A 159 -1.78 -8.49 10.52
N ALA A 160 -1.52 -8.13 11.78
CA ALA A 160 -0.38 -8.64 12.53
C ALA A 160 -0.46 -10.14 12.78
N GLU A 161 -1.64 -10.65 13.15
CA GLU A 161 -1.87 -12.08 13.39
C GLU A 161 -1.69 -12.95 12.14
N VAL A 162 -1.88 -12.41 10.94
CA VAL A 162 -1.73 -13.19 9.69
C VAL A 162 -0.34 -13.08 9.09
N TRP A 163 0.24 -11.88 9.10
CA TRP A 163 1.35 -11.56 8.19
C TRP A 163 2.67 -11.25 8.88
N LEU A 164 2.68 -11.04 10.20
CA LEU A 164 3.88 -10.61 10.90
C LEU A 164 4.56 -11.72 11.70
N ASP A 165 4.01 -12.93 11.77
CA ASP A 165 4.60 -14.06 12.52
C ASP A 165 5.09 -13.63 13.91
N GLU A 166 6.36 -13.85 14.27
CA GLU A 166 6.98 -13.39 15.52
C GLU A 166 7.15 -11.85 15.60
N TYR A 167 7.17 -11.14 14.49
CA TYR A 167 7.33 -9.68 14.44
C TYR A 167 6.08 -8.93 14.94
N LYS A 168 4.94 -9.61 15.10
CA LYS A 168 3.73 -8.99 15.69
C LYS A 168 3.96 -8.46 17.11
N GLU A 169 4.92 -9.03 17.84
CA GLU A 169 5.28 -8.59 19.18
C GLU A 169 5.72 -7.11 19.21
N PHE A 170 6.42 -6.63 18.17
CA PHE A 170 6.80 -5.20 18.08
C PHE A 170 5.59 -4.28 18.01
N TYR A 171 4.51 -4.70 17.34
CA TYR A 171 3.26 -3.95 17.33
C TYR A 171 2.53 -4.06 18.67
N TYR A 172 2.54 -5.25 19.29
CA TYR A 172 1.89 -5.49 20.58
C TYR A 172 2.50 -4.66 21.71
N GLU A 173 3.82 -4.51 21.73
CA GLU A 173 4.50 -3.59 22.65
C GLU A 173 3.99 -2.15 22.50
N ARG A 174 3.75 -1.67 21.26
CA ARG A 174 3.24 -0.30 21.02
C ARG A 174 1.84 -0.06 21.54
N ILE A 175 1.03 -1.10 21.60
CA ILE A 175 -0.33 -1.03 22.14
C ILE A 175 -0.42 -1.57 23.57
N ALA A 176 0.72 -1.74 24.26
CA ALA A 176 0.82 -2.29 25.61
C ALA A 176 0.08 -3.63 25.78
N HIS A 177 0.11 -4.48 24.75
CA HIS A 177 -0.58 -5.77 24.69
C HIS A 177 -2.09 -5.71 24.96
N ASP A 178 -2.72 -4.53 24.79
CA ASP A 178 -4.17 -4.38 24.89
C ASP A 178 -4.82 -4.97 23.62
N LEU A 179 -4.88 -6.29 23.49
CA LEU A 179 -5.41 -6.95 22.30
C LEU A 179 -6.93 -6.86 22.24
N VAL A 180 -7.45 -6.55 21.06
CA VAL A 180 -8.89 -6.64 20.78
C VAL A 180 -9.21 -8.01 20.22
N CYS A 181 -10.32 -8.62 20.66
CA CYS A 181 -10.73 -9.93 20.18
C CYS A 181 -11.04 -9.85 18.67
N VAL A 182 -10.23 -10.53 17.88
CA VAL A 182 -10.42 -10.70 16.43
C VAL A 182 -10.85 -12.14 16.19
N PHE A 183 -12.12 -12.34 15.86
CA PHE A 183 -12.65 -13.68 15.57
C PHE A 183 -11.90 -14.32 14.38
N PHE A 184 -11.55 -15.60 14.56
CA PHE A 184 -11.07 -16.55 13.55
C PHE A 184 -10.39 -15.88 12.37
N VAL A 185 -9.13 -15.49 12.55
CA VAL A 185 -8.30 -15.10 11.42
C VAL A 185 -7.86 -16.39 10.75
N SER A 186 -8.59 -16.82 9.71
CA SER A 186 -8.20 -18.00 8.95
C SER A 186 -6.79 -17.78 8.41
N SER A 187 -5.86 -18.62 8.81
CA SER A 187 -4.44 -18.60 8.45
C SER A 187 -4.18 -19.01 7.00
N ALA A 188 -5.05 -18.60 6.06
CA ALA A 188 -4.87 -18.84 4.64
C ALA A 188 -3.81 -17.87 4.10
N ILE A 189 -2.58 -18.02 4.59
CA ILE A 189 -1.38 -17.43 4.05
C ILE A 189 -1.21 -18.08 2.68
N CYS A 190 -1.42 -17.30 1.61
CA CYS A 190 -1.16 -17.70 0.23
C CYS A 190 -1.74 -19.08 -0.14
N PRO A 191 -3.06 -19.20 -0.46
CA PRO A 191 -3.77 -20.48 -0.60
C PRO A 191 -3.32 -21.40 -1.76
N PHE A 192 -2.16 -21.15 -2.36
CA PHE A 192 -1.58 -21.88 -3.49
C PHE A 192 -0.13 -22.33 -3.26
N TYR A 193 0.41 -22.18 -2.04
CA TYR A 193 1.66 -22.80 -1.62
C TYR A 193 1.42 -23.92 -0.62
#